data_AF-A0A374WM90-F1
#
_entry.id   AF-A0A374WM90-F1
#
_cell.length_a   1.000
_cell.length_b   1.000
_cell.length_c   1.000
_cell.angle_alpha   90.00
_cell.angle_beta   90.00
_cell.angle_gamma   90.00
#
_symmetry.space_group_name_H-M   'P 1'
#
loop_
_entity.id
_entity.type
_entity.pdbx_description
1 polymer ?
#
loop_
_entity_poly.entity_id
_entity_poly.type
_entity_poly.pdbx_seq_one_letter_code
_entity_poly.pdbx_strand_id
1 'polypeptide(L)' 'MIYIGNNTLTILTWHFLSFKLVSLFIIFYYHLPIKRLAEFPVIEEYSRTGWFILYLIIGTVVPLLFTKVTKS' A
#
# COMPACT_ATOMS: atom_id res chain seq x y z
N MET A 1 6.05 -18.96 18.79
CA MET A 1 5.39 -17.63 18.68
C MET A 1 5.68 -16.98 17.32
N ILE A 2 5.58 -17.73 16.22
CA ILE A 2 5.85 -17.24 14.84
C ILE A 2 4.60 -17.39 13.96
N TYR A 3 3.73 -18.36 14.28
CA TYR A 3 2.56 -18.68 13.47
C TYR A 3 1.46 -17.59 13.45
N ILE A 4 1.17 -16.98 14.60
CA ILE A 4 0.18 -15.89 14.68
C ILE A 4 0.75 -14.60 14.09
N GLY A 5 2.02 -14.32 14.36
CA GLY A 5 2.74 -13.16 13.82
C GLY A 5 2.83 -13.20 12.30
N ASN A 6 3.14 -14.34 11.68
CA ASN A 6 3.29 -14.46 10.23
C ASN A 6 1.98 -14.11 9.50
N ASN A 7 0.84 -14.57 9.99
CA ASN A 7 -0.45 -14.28 9.36
C ASN A 7 -0.79 -12.78 9.37
N THR A 8 -0.52 -12.08 10.49
CA THR A 8 -0.84 -10.65 10.62
C THR A 8 0.25 -9.75 10.03
N LEU A 9 1.54 -10.12 10.17
CA LEU A 9 2.66 -9.42 9.55
C LEU A 9 2.56 -9.46 8.03
N THR A 10 2.22 -10.61 7.44
CA THR A 10 2.06 -10.70 5.99
C THR A 10 1.00 -9.72 5.50
N ILE A 11 -0.16 -9.63 6.16
CA ILE A 11 -1.21 -8.66 5.82
C ILE A 11 -0.69 -7.21 5.91
N LEU A 12 0.03 -6.87 6.98
CA LEU A 12 0.57 -5.53 7.19
C LEU A 12 1.69 -5.19 6.19
N THR A 13 2.57 -6.14 5.87
CA THR A 13 3.59 -5.99 4.84
C THR A 13 2.95 -5.74 3.47
N TRP A 14 1.91 -6.51 3.10
CA TRP A 14 1.16 -6.28 1.87
C TRP A 14 0.46 -4.92 1.84
N HIS A 15 -0.05 -4.46 2.99
CA HIS A 15 -0.65 -3.13 3.12
C HIS A 15 0.38 -2.01 2.87
N PHE A 16 1.54 -2.05 3.53
CA PHE A 16 2.61 -1.07 3.29
C PHE A 16 3.20 -1.16 1.88
N LEU A 17 3.35 -2.38 1.33
CA LEU A 17 3.82 -2.58 -0.03
C LEU A 17 2.83 -2.00 -1.06
N SER A 18 1.53 -2.16 -0.81
CA SER A 18 0.47 -1.56 -1.64
C SER A 18 0.57 -0.04 -1.68
N PHE A 19 0.86 0.60 -0.56
CA PHE A 19 1.07 2.05 -0.52
C PHE A 19 2.29 2.48 -1.35
N LYS A 20 3.40 1.74 -1.28
CA LYS A 20 4.56 1.98 -2.15
C LYS A 20 4.21 1.87 -3.64
N LEU A 21 3.40 0.87 -4.02
CA LEU A 21 2.95 0.68 -5.41
C LEU A 21 2.09 1.85 -5.90
N VAL A 22 1.14 2.32 -5.09
CA VAL A 22 0.30 3.47 -5.44
C VAL A 22 1.11 4.76 -5.51
N SER A 23 2.02 4.99 -4.56
CA SER A 23 2.94 6.14 -4.59
C SER A 23 3.80 6.13 -5.85
N LEU A 24 4.30 4.95 -6.27
CA LEU A 24 5.10 4.80 -7.49
C LEU A 24 4.26 5.09 -8.75
N PHE A 25 3.00 4.63 -8.78
CA PHE A 25 2.08 4.92 -9.88
C PHE A 25 1.81 6.43 -10.02
N ILE A 26 1.57 7.13 -8.91
CA ILE A 26 1.37 8.59 -8.89
C ILE A 26 2.63 9.32 -9.37
N ILE A 27 3.81 8.92 -8.90
CA ILE A 27 5.08 9.52 -9.32
C ILE A 27 5.31 9.36 -10.82
N PHE A 28 4.99 8.18 -11.36
CA PHE A 28 5.09 7.92 -12.79
C PHE A 28 4.09 8.75 -13.60
N TYR A 29 2.83 8.82 -13.16
CA TYR A 29 1.76 9.55 -13.85
C TYR A 29 1.97 11.07 -13.86
N TYR A 30 2.40 11.65 -12.74
CA TYR A 30 2.63 13.08 -12.59
C TYR A 30 4.09 13.49 -12.81
N HIS A 31 4.97 12.57 -13.22
CA HIS A 31 6.41 12.80 -13.44
C HIS A 31 7.12 13.49 -12.24
N LEU A 32 6.76 13.11 -11.01
CA LEU A 32 7.39 13.68 -9.81
C LEU A 32 8.81 13.15 -9.60
N PRO A 33 9.65 13.88 -8.84
CA PRO A 33 10.92 13.36 -8.38
C PRO A 33 10.72 12.12 -7.49
N ILE A 34 11.40 11.02 -7.83
CA ILE A 34 11.32 9.74 -7.11
C ILE A 34 11.73 9.83 -5.63
N LYS A 35 12.40 10.91 -5.22
CA LYS A 35 12.67 11.23 -3.81
C LYS A 35 11.41 11.27 -2.97
N ARG A 36 10.25 11.64 -3.55
CA ARG A 36 8.96 11.63 -2.84
C ARG A 36 8.42 10.22 -2.56
N LEU A 37 8.96 9.18 -3.21
CA LEU A 37 8.65 7.77 -2.90
C LEU A 37 9.23 7.33 -1.54
N ALA A 38 10.21 8.08 -1.02
CA ALA A 38 10.79 7.84 0.30
C ALA A 38 9.97 8.49 1.43
N GLU A 39 9.01 9.36 1.10
CA GLU A 39 8.07 9.88 2.10
C GLU A 39 7.26 8.72 2.67
N PHE A 40 7.30 8.58 3.99
CA PHE A 40 6.60 7.54 4.72
C PHE A 40 5.44 8.19 5.48
N PRO A 41 4.21 7.66 5.43
CA PRO A 41 3.75 6.43 4.76
C PRO A 41 3.14 6.61 3.35
N VAL A 42 2.72 7.82 2.97
CA VAL A 42 2.13 8.18 1.67
C VAL A 42 2.50 9.61 1.29
N ILE A 43 2.38 9.98 0.01
CA ILE A 43 2.58 11.36 -0.44
C ILE A 43 1.37 12.21 -0.02
N GLU A 44 1.49 12.94 1.10
CA GLU A 44 0.37 13.65 1.76
C GLU A 44 -0.35 14.64 0.83
N GLU A 45 0.41 15.35 0.00
CA GLU A 45 -0.09 16.34 -0.96
C GLU A 45 -1.14 15.72 -1.92
N TYR A 46 -0.83 14.54 -2.47
CA TYR A 46 -1.73 13.84 -3.39
C TYR A 46 -2.81 13.06 -2.65
N SER A 47 -2.49 12.52 -1.47
CA SER A 47 -3.48 11.85 -0.62
C SER A 47 -4.65 12.79 -0.30
N ARG A 48 -4.34 14.03 0.11
CA ARG A 48 -5.33 15.07 0.41
C ARG A 48 -6.09 15.56 -0.83
N THR A 49 -5.48 15.45 -2.02
CA THR A 49 -6.10 15.79 -3.31
C THR A 49 -7.18 14.78 -3.76
N GLY A 50 -7.27 13.61 -3.12
CA GLY A 50 -8.28 12.60 -3.41
C GLY A 50 -7.71 11.20 -3.68
N TRP A 51 -6.39 11.08 -3.81
CA TRP A 51 -5.73 9.78 -4.00
C TRP A 51 -5.86 8.87 -2.77
N PHE A 52 -6.27 9.40 -1.60
CA PHE A 52 -6.55 8.60 -0.41
C PHE A 52 -7.50 7.42 -0.70
N ILE A 53 -8.48 7.59 -1.60
CA ILE A 53 -9.44 6.54 -1.96
C ILE A 53 -8.71 5.38 -2.63
N LEU A 54 -7.77 5.66 -3.53
CA LEU A 54 -7.00 4.62 -4.22
C LEU A 54 -6.05 3.91 -3.26
N TYR A 55 -5.42 4.65 -2.35
CA TYR A 55 -4.62 4.07 -1.27
C TYR A 55 -5.47 3.15 -0.38
N LEU A 56 -6.67 3.58 0.02
CA LEU A 56 -7.57 2.82 0.89
C LEU A 56 -8.08 1.56 0.17
N ILE A 57 -8.52 1.68 -1.09
CA ILE A 57 -8.96 0.54 -1.89
C ILE A 57 -7.82 -0.45 -2.08
N ILE A 58 -6.66 -0.05 -2.59
CA ILE A 58 -5.58 -1.00 -2.88
C ILE A 58 -4.98 -1.54 -1.57
N GLY A 59 -4.78 -0.67 -0.57
CA GLY A 59 -4.29 -1.05 0.75
C GLY A 59 -5.20 -2.04 1.47
N THR A 60 -6.50 -2.08 1.19
CA THR A 60 -7.43 -3.04 1.80
C THR A 60 -7.71 -4.25 0.91
N VAL A 61 -7.88 -4.05 -0.41
CA VAL A 61 -8.19 -5.11 -1.39
C VAL A 61 -7.04 -6.10 -1.53
N VAL A 62 -5.79 -5.64 -1.60
CA VAL A 62 -4.61 -6.51 -1.76
C VAL A 62 -4.46 -7.49 -0.59
N PRO A 63 -4.42 -7.04 0.69
CA PRO A 63 -4.38 -7.97 1.82
C PRO A 63 -5.62 -8.86 1.94
N LEU A 64 -6.82 -8.38 1.56
CA LEU A 64 -8.05 -9.20 1.57
C LEU A 64 -8.02 -10.32 0.51
N LEU A 65 -7.54 -10.03 -0.70
CA LEU A 65 -7.34 -11.03 -1.74
C LEU A 65 -6.31 -12.06 -1.30
N PHE A 66 -5.20 -11.61 -0.72
CA PHE A 66 -4.14 -12.51 -0.25
C PHE A 66 -4.64 -13.41 0.89
N THR A 67 -5.39 -12.87 1.86
CA THR A 67 -5.99 -13.69 2.92
C THR A 67 -7.02 -14.69 2.41
N LYS A 68 -7.77 -14.37 1.35
CA LYS A 68 -8.64 -15.35 0.67
C LYS A 68 -7.84 -16.45 -0.02
N VAL A 69 -6.76 -16.10 -0.74
CA VAL A 69 -5.91 -17.07 -1.45
C VAL A 69 -5.23 -18.03 -0.47
N THR A 70 -4.73 -17.54 0.66
CA THR A 70 -4.06 -18.39 1.66
C THR A 70 -5.04 -19.28 2.46
N LYS A 71 -6.34 -18.96 2.48
CA LYS A 71 -7.38 -19.77 3.16
C LYS A 71 -8.12 -20.73 2.23
N SER A 72 -7.80 -20.78 0.94
CA SER A 72 -8.45 -21.64 -0.06
C SER A 72 -7.67 -22.90 -0.37
#